data_AF-A0A6Q2YTD8-F1
#
_entry.id   AF-A0A6Q2YTD8-F1
#
_cell.length_a   1.000
_cell.length_b   1.000
_cell.length_c   1.000
_cell.angle_alpha   90.00
_cell.angle_beta   90.00
_cell.angle_gamma   90.00
#
_symmetry.space_group_name_H-M   'P 1'
#
loop_
_entity.id
_entity.type
_entity.pdbx_description
1 polymer ?
#
loop_
_entity_poly.entity_id
_entity_poly.type
_entity_poly.pdbx_seq_one_letter_code
_entity_poly.pdbx_strand_id
1 'polypeptide(L)'
;RYKPSKKKKKKKKNTIGEKQFLCFRNLNPETELKRYFGARAVLGDQRPRQRQRHFHRSTWLTVLKDTWPRFSRPGISMTLLESKDGQQYFTFEHSRDYQQVQFKFLDAVESMDPNNIVALLQLNPYHIDCLLQLSDVCRIQEDQEMARDLIERALYSFECAFHPVFSLVSGTSRLDYRRPENRAFFLALYKHMMFLERRGCPRTALEYCRLLLSLDPDRDPLCMLLLIDFLSLRSREYSYLLRLYQAWEVRRSVHRNLSQLPNFAFSVALSCFHLSQEEQTESGEREKLKQKADLLLQNALIMFPGVLMPLLDLCTVQPDAAVVSHVFFGPKSQLGQSPALAELVSLYVGRTHTLWREAGVLLWLEECVREVLQRVDSKDPLVEDCQNKRKQRYQNAPRNIHRHVILSEIKEATSALPLEVTTQPVMGFDPLPPLDSLASYTRPERQSVRASSESTLSLLFRSLLPNFNLQGEPLPPDDLEVAQAGRDLNQEVNRLMVAMRDMLANIQFQEPPREDNPDRDEGEWD
;
A
#
# COMPACT_ATOMS: atom_id res chain seq x y z
N ARG A 1 60.87 -30.50 23.13
CA ARG A 1 60.26 -30.47 21.78
C ARG A 1 59.17 -29.41 21.76
N TYR A 2 59.56 -28.17 21.44
CA TYR A 2 58.70 -27.00 21.37
C TYR A 2 58.02 -26.93 19.99
N LYS A 3 56.69 -26.76 19.96
CA LYS A 3 55.91 -26.49 18.73
C LYS A 3 55.96 -24.98 18.40
N PRO A 4 56.23 -24.56 17.15
CA PRO A 4 56.21 -23.15 16.79
C PRO A 4 54.89 -22.66 16.17
N SER A 5 54.55 -21.43 16.57
CA SER A 5 53.91 -20.30 15.86
C SER A 5 52.58 -20.45 15.12
N LYS A 6 51.57 -19.75 15.64
CA LYS A 6 50.38 -19.27 14.93
C LYS A 6 50.76 -18.15 13.93
N LYS A 7 50.53 -18.36 12.63
CA LYS A 7 50.54 -17.26 11.64
C LYS A 7 49.24 -16.45 11.76
N LYS A 8 49.39 -15.16 12.07
CA LYS A 8 48.34 -14.11 12.04
C LYS A 8 47.76 -13.99 10.62
N LYS A 9 46.47 -14.30 10.42
CA LYS A 9 45.72 -13.83 9.25
C LYS A 9 45.35 -12.35 9.45
N LYS A 10 45.97 -11.47 8.67
CA LYS A 10 45.59 -10.05 8.56
C LYS A 10 44.11 -9.96 8.16
N LYS A 11 43.27 -9.34 9.00
CA LYS A 11 41.95 -8.85 8.62
C LYS A 11 42.14 -7.82 7.49
N LYS A 12 41.73 -8.16 6.27
CA LYS A 12 41.41 -7.13 5.27
C LYS A 12 40.27 -6.31 5.86
N LYS A 13 40.52 -5.02 6.12
CA LYS A 13 39.47 -4.03 6.35
C LYS A 13 38.65 -3.98 5.06
N ASN A 14 37.46 -4.56 5.06
CA ASN A 14 36.50 -4.31 4.00
C ASN A 14 36.08 -2.84 4.10
N THR A 15 36.46 -2.09 3.07
CA THR A 15 35.97 -0.76 2.76
C THR A 15 34.44 -0.78 2.66
N ILE A 16 33.84 0.26 3.21
CA ILE A 16 32.40 0.52 3.22
C ILE A 16 31.96 0.80 1.78
N GLY A 17 31.35 -0.18 1.14
CA GLY A 17 30.74 -0.10 -0.19
C GLY A 17 29.91 -1.35 -0.41
N GLU A 18 28.65 -1.19 -0.80
CA GLU A 18 27.63 -2.24 -1.01
C GLU A 18 26.98 -2.82 0.26
N LYS A 19 26.19 -2.00 0.96
CA LYS A 19 25.03 -2.52 1.69
C LYS A 19 23.86 -2.58 0.72
N GLN A 20 23.32 -3.78 0.50
CA GLN A 20 22.11 -4.03 -0.29
C GLN A 20 20.97 -3.09 0.17
N PHE A 21 20.25 -2.48 -0.79
CA PHE A 21 19.19 -1.52 -0.46
C PHE A 21 18.03 -2.22 0.27
N LEU A 22 17.62 -3.40 -0.19
CA LEU A 22 16.63 -4.27 0.48
C LEU A 22 17.26 -5.61 0.88
N CYS A 23 16.76 -6.24 1.94
CA CYS A 23 17.19 -7.57 2.36
C CYS A 23 16.21 -8.64 1.84
N PHE A 24 16.64 -9.51 0.94
CA PHE A 24 15.78 -10.58 0.38
C PHE A 24 15.09 -11.43 1.44
N ARG A 25 15.80 -11.72 2.54
CA ARG A 25 15.27 -12.51 3.65
C ARG A 25 14.04 -11.87 4.29
N ASN A 26 13.96 -10.54 4.26
CA ASN A 26 12.85 -9.78 4.82
C ASN A 26 11.72 -9.54 3.80
N LEU A 27 11.84 -9.99 2.53
CA LEU A 27 10.73 -9.98 1.57
C LEU A 27 9.82 -11.21 1.74
N ASN A 28 10.30 -12.26 2.42
CA ASN A 28 9.51 -13.45 2.69
C ASN A 28 8.80 -13.34 4.06
N PRO A 29 7.45 -13.26 4.08
CA PRO A 29 6.68 -13.12 5.32
C PRO A 29 6.84 -14.31 6.27
N GLU A 30 7.09 -15.52 5.76
CA GLU A 30 7.33 -16.67 6.61
C GLU A 30 8.55 -16.47 7.50
N THR A 31 9.57 -15.74 7.04
CA THR A 31 10.76 -15.50 7.86
C THR A 31 10.43 -14.67 9.10
N GLU A 32 9.56 -13.69 8.96
CA GLU A 32 9.08 -12.85 10.05
C GLU A 32 8.15 -13.64 10.98
N LEU A 33 7.19 -14.38 10.43
CA LEU A 33 6.30 -15.22 11.22
C LEU A 33 7.07 -16.29 12.01
N LYS A 34 8.06 -16.94 11.38
CA LYS A 34 8.92 -17.93 12.06
C LYS A 34 9.75 -17.31 13.17
N ARG A 35 10.07 -16.01 13.08
CA ARG A 35 10.76 -15.26 14.15
C ARG A 35 9.84 -15.03 15.35
N TYR A 36 8.56 -14.75 15.13
CA TYR A 36 7.61 -14.49 16.22
C TYR A 36 7.05 -15.77 16.86
N PHE A 37 6.64 -16.74 16.06
CA PHE A 37 5.91 -17.93 16.54
C PHE A 37 6.77 -19.20 16.56
N GLY A 38 7.97 -19.16 16.00
CA GLY A 38 8.83 -20.33 15.81
C GLY A 38 8.43 -21.15 14.57
N ALA A 39 9.40 -21.90 14.02
CA ALA A 39 9.23 -22.61 12.75
C ALA A 39 8.11 -23.67 12.78
N ARG A 40 7.94 -24.35 13.92
CA ARG A 40 6.96 -25.42 14.08
C ARG A 40 5.51 -24.91 14.10
N ALA A 41 5.26 -23.73 14.67
CA ALA A 41 3.93 -23.13 14.68
C ALA A 41 3.51 -22.63 13.30
N VAL A 42 4.46 -22.15 12.50
CA VAL A 42 4.19 -21.55 11.17
C VAL A 42 4.05 -22.60 10.07
N LEU A 43 4.89 -23.63 10.10
CA LEU A 43 4.88 -24.69 9.08
C LEU A 43 3.99 -25.89 9.47
N GLY A 44 3.53 -25.96 10.72
CA GLY A 44 2.87 -27.14 11.26
C GLY A 44 3.78 -28.38 11.26
N ASP A 45 3.18 -29.57 11.28
CA ASP A 45 3.88 -30.87 11.14
C ASP A 45 4.17 -31.24 9.67
N GLN A 46 4.16 -30.26 8.76
CA GLN A 46 4.54 -30.49 7.37
C GLN A 46 6.04 -30.84 7.30
N ARG A 47 6.34 -32.15 7.32
CA ARG A 47 7.64 -32.68 6.92
C ARG A 47 7.94 -32.13 5.52
N PRO A 48 9.17 -31.68 5.22
CA PRO A 48 9.52 -31.32 3.86
C PRO A 48 9.35 -32.56 2.99
N ARG A 49 8.22 -32.63 2.26
CA ARG A 49 8.03 -33.65 1.23
C ARG A 49 9.21 -33.50 0.27
N GLN A 50 9.84 -34.63 -0.04
CA GLN A 50 10.92 -34.75 -1.00
C GLN A 50 10.66 -33.80 -2.16
N ARG A 51 11.58 -32.86 -2.38
CA ARG A 51 11.55 -31.93 -3.51
C ARG A 51 11.57 -32.75 -4.79
N GLN A 52 10.41 -33.08 -5.36
CA GLN A 52 10.31 -33.30 -6.79
C GLN A 52 10.70 -31.95 -7.41
N ARG A 53 11.92 -31.87 -7.93
CA ARG A 53 12.41 -30.71 -8.67
C ARG A 53 11.62 -30.64 -9.97
N HIS A 54 10.47 -29.99 -9.93
CA HIS A 54 9.96 -29.34 -11.13
C HIS A 54 10.88 -28.14 -11.41
N PHE A 55 11.29 -27.97 -12.66
CA PHE A 55 12.16 -26.88 -13.15
C PHE A 55 11.43 -25.52 -13.16
N HIS A 56 10.76 -25.16 -12.06
CA HIS A 56 10.14 -23.84 -11.93
C HIS A 56 11.18 -22.83 -11.47
N ARG A 57 11.14 -21.62 -12.06
CA ARG A 57 11.99 -20.50 -11.64
C ARG A 57 11.76 -20.24 -10.14
N SER A 58 12.85 -20.10 -9.38
CA SER A 58 12.79 -19.64 -8.00
C SER A 58 12.36 -18.17 -8.00
N THR A 59 11.24 -17.88 -7.37
CA THR A 59 10.68 -16.54 -7.18
C THR A 59 10.96 -16.05 -5.75
N TRP A 60 10.98 -14.74 -5.54
CA TRP A 60 11.34 -14.04 -4.31
C TRP A 60 10.15 -13.37 -3.63
N LEU A 61 9.20 -12.85 -4.41
CA LEU A 61 8.02 -12.15 -3.88
C LEU A 61 6.96 -13.16 -3.41
N THR A 62 6.75 -14.21 -4.21
CA THR A 62 5.74 -15.23 -3.96
C THR A 62 6.28 -16.62 -4.32
N VAL A 63 5.54 -17.67 -3.97
CA VAL A 63 5.86 -19.05 -4.34
C VAL A 63 4.65 -19.61 -5.08
N LEU A 64 4.90 -20.31 -6.19
CA LEU A 64 3.85 -21.02 -6.92
C LEU A 64 3.16 -22.01 -5.98
N LYS A 65 1.83 -21.94 -5.92
CA LYS A 65 1.02 -22.85 -5.11
C LYS A 65 0.45 -23.96 -5.97
N ASP A 66 0.36 -25.16 -5.41
CA ASP A 66 -0.21 -26.34 -6.08
C ASP A 66 -1.71 -26.16 -6.41
N THR A 67 -2.40 -25.26 -5.70
CA THR A 67 -3.81 -24.92 -5.94
C THR A 67 -4.04 -24.01 -7.13
N TRP A 68 -2.97 -23.40 -7.68
CA TRP A 68 -3.11 -22.50 -8.82
C TRP A 68 -3.20 -23.28 -10.13
N PRO A 69 -3.94 -22.76 -11.13
CA PRO A 69 -3.92 -23.27 -12.49
C PRO A 69 -2.50 -23.41 -13.02
N ARG A 70 -2.29 -24.31 -13.99
CA ARG A 70 -0.97 -24.47 -14.61
C ARG A 70 -0.50 -23.14 -15.18
N PHE A 71 0.71 -22.73 -14.78
CA PHE A 71 1.30 -21.50 -15.29
C PHE A 71 1.64 -21.65 -16.78
N SER A 72 0.94 -20.91 -17.62
CA SER A 72 1.23 -20.76 -19.04
C SER A 72 1.94 -19.41 -19.28
N ARG A 73 2.37 -19.15 -20.53
CA ARG A 73 2.97 -17.86 -20.88
C ARG A 73 1.97 -16.74 -20.54
N PRO A 74 2.25 -15.84 -19.60
CA PRO A 74 1.25 -14.92 -19.05
C PRO A 74 0.87 -13.80 -20.04
N GLY A 75 1.49 -13.74 -21.22
CA GLY A 75 1.27 -12.66 -22.19
C GLY A 75 1.85 -11.31 -21.78
N ILE A 76 2.64 -11.27 -20.69
CA ILE A 76 3.33 -10.10 -20.16
C ILE A 76 4.83 -10.36 -20.20
N SER A 77 5.60 -9.34 -20.56
CA SER A 77 7.06 -9.36 -20.53
C SER A 77 7.59 -8.03 -20.02
N MET A 78 8.86 -8.00 -19.61
CA MET A 78 9.51 -6.77 -19.18
C MET A 78 10.72 -6.45 -20.03
N THR A 79 10.82 -5.22 -20.51
CA THR A 79 11.89 -4.73 -21.38
C THR A 79 12.74 -3.69 -20.66
N LEU A 80 14.05 -3.70 -20.93
CA LEU A 80 14.99 -2.66 -20.49
C LEU A 80 14.97 -1.53 -21.52
N LEU A 81 14.52 -0.34 -21.11
CA LEU A 81 14.43 0.83 -21.98
C LEU A 81 15.77 1.57 -22.06
N GLU A 82 16.38 1.84 -20.92
CA GLU A 82 17.61 2.64 -20.83
C GLU A 82 18.42 2.26 -19.59
N SER A 83 19.74 2.42 -19.66
CA SER A 83 20.63 2.41 -18.49
C SER A 83 21.36 3.75 -18.42
N LYS A 84 21.08 4.55 -17.39
CA LYS A 84 21.61 5.91 -17.25
C LYS A 84 21.99 6.19 -15.79
N ASP A 85 23.16 6.80 -15.58
CA ASP A 85 23.66 7.22 -14.27
C ASP A 85 23.65 6.11 -13.19
N GLY A 86 23.95 4.87 -13.60
CA GLY A 86 23.91 3.69 -12.73
C GLY A 86 22.49 3.21 -12.36
N GLN A 87 21.46 3.79 -12.99
CA GLN A 87 20.06 3.40 -12.87
C GLN A 87 19.60 2.70 -14.15
N GLN A 88 18.66 1.77 -14.02
CA GLN A 88 18.11 0.99 -15.13
C GLN A 88 16.61 1.20 -15.20
N TYR A 89 16.10 1.63 -16.36
CA TYR A 89 14.71 1.95 -16.59
C TYR A 89 14.05 0.81 -17.35
N PHE A 90 12.96 0.28 -16.80
CA PHE A 90 12.23 -0.84 -17.37
C PHE A 90 10.78 -0.46 -17.67
N THR A 91 10.11 -1.30 -18.45
CA THR A 91 8.65 -1.26 -18.61
C THR A 91 8.10 -2.65 -18.79
N PHE A 92 6.87 -2.87 -18.33
CA PHE A 92 6.09 -4.03 -18.74
C PHE A 92 5.46 -3.79 -20.11
N GLU A 93 5.32 -4.87 -20.87
CA GLU A 93 4.71 -4.90 -22.19
C GLU A 93 3.71 -6.05 -22.27
N HIS A 94 2.54 -5.76 -22.83
CA HIS A 94 1.50 -6.74 -23.09
C HIS A 94 1.60 -7.26 -24.52
N SER A 95 1.62 -8.59 -24.68
CA SER A 95 1.49 -9.25 -25.98
C SER A 95 0.14 -8.94 -26.63
N ARG A 96 0.03 -9.11 -27.96
CA ARG A 96 -1.22 -8.84 -28.70
C ARG A 96 -2.40 -9.63 -28.16
N ASP A 97 -2.21 -10.89 -27.82
CA ASP A 97 -3.26 -11.75 -27.26
C ASP A 97 -3.70 -11.23 -25.88
N TYR A 98 -2.74 -10.81 -25.04
CA TYR A 98 -3.04 -10.20 -23.75
C TYR A 98 -3.83 -8.89 -23.91
N GLN A 99 -3.47 -8.05 -24.89
CA GLN A 99 -4.20 -6.81 -25.18
C GLN A 99 -5.66 -7.09 -25.55
N GLN A 100 -5.95 -8.17 -26.29
CA GLN A 100 -7.34 -8.56 -26.59
C GLN A 100 -8.11 -8.94 -25.32
N VAL A 101 -7.47 -9.68 -24.41
CA VAL A 101 -8.07 -10.01 -23.09
C VAL A 101 -8.26 -8.74 -22.27
N GLN A 102 -7.31 -7.81 -22.28
CA GLN A 102 -7.44 -6.51 -21.62
C GLN A 102 -8.65 -5.72 -22.14
N PHE A 103 -8.89 -5.69 -23.45
CA PHE A 103 -10.07 -5.01 -23.99
C PHE A 103 -11.37 -5.64 -23.52
N LYS A 104 -11.45 -6.97 -23.48
CA LYS A 104 -12.58 -7.71 -22.90
C LYS A 104 -12.75 -7.43 -21.40
N PHE A 105 -11.65 -7.28 -20.67
CA PHE A 105 -11.69 -6.87 -19.26
C PHE A 105 -12.29 -5.47 -19.12
N LEU A 106 -11.85 -4.51 -19.93
CA LEU A 106 -12.43 -3.17 -19.92
C LEU A 106 -13.91 -3.20 -20.30
N ASP A 107 -14.32 -4.02 -21.27
CA ASP A 107 -15.73 -4.26 -21.59
C ASP A 107 -16.50 -4.82 -20.37
N ALA A 108 -15.93 -5.80 -19.67
CA ALA A 108 -16.53 -6.41 -18.49
C ALA A 108 -16.67 -5.42 -17.32
N VAL A 109 -15.66 -4.57 -17.10
CA VAL A 109 -15.72 -3.52 -16.09
C VAL A 109 -16.79 -2.49 -16.41
N GLU A 110 -16.92 -2.09 -17.68
CA GLU A 110 -18.00 -1.21 -18.13
C GLU A 110 -19.40 -1.85 -18.03
N SER A 111 -19.47 -3.18 -18.15
CA SER A 111 -20.73 -3.94 -18.03
C SER A 111 -21.27 -4.02 -16.60
N MET A 112 -20.49 -3.59 -15.60
CA MET A 112 -20.92 -3.50 -14.19
C MET A 112 -21.24 -4.85 -13.52
N ASP A 113 -21.04 -5.96 -14.23
CA ASP A 113 -21.31 -7.31 -13.74
C ASP A 113 -19.98 -8.01 -13.38
N PRO A 114 -19.72 -8.30 -12.09
CA PRO A 114 -18.52 -9.01 -11.68
C PRO A 114 -18.43 -10.43 -12.26
N ASN A 115 -19.55 -11.05 -12.65
CA ASN A 115 -19.54 -12.38 -13.25
C ASN A 115 -18.80 -12.41 -14.59
N ASN A 116 -18.85 -11.31 -15.36
CA ASN A 116 -18.09 -11.18 -16.60
C ASN A 116 -16.58 -11.19 -16.35
N ILE A 117 -16.13 -10.59 -15.24
CA ILE A 117 -14.72 -10.59 -14.83
C ILE A 117 -14.31 -11.99 -14.35
N VAL A 118 -15.18 -12.68 -13.60
CA VAL A 118 -14.96 -14.07 -13.16
C VAL A 118 -14.83 -15.01 -14.36
N ALA A 119 -15.76 -14.94 -15.32
CA ALA A 119 -15.73 -15.75 -16.54
C ALA A 119 -14.45 -15.49 -17.35
N LEU A 120 -14.02 -14.23 -17.45
CA LEU A 120 -12.78 -13.88 -18.12
C LEU A 120 -11.55 -14.45 -17.41
N LEU A 121 -11.53 -14.43 -16.08
CA LEU A 121 -10.44 -14.99 -15.27
C LEU A 121 -10.39 -16.51 -15.37
N GLN A 122 -11.53 -17.20 -15.45
CA GLN A 122 -11.56 -18.65 -15.65
C GLN A 122 -10.86 -19.06 -16.95
N LEU A 123 -11.05 -18.29 -18.02
CA LEU A 123 -10.41 -18.51 -19.32
C LEU A 123 -8.97 -18.00 -19.37
N ASN A 124 -8.66 -16.93 -18.63
CA ASN A 124 -7.35 -16.27 -18.61
C ASN A 124 -6.86 -16.13 -17.18
N PRO A 125 -6.39 -17.23 -16.56
CA PRO A 125 -6.23 -17.29 -15.11
C PRO A 125 -5.14 -16.34 -14.57
N TYR A 126 -4.24 -15.85 -15.41
CA TYR A 126 -3.15 -14.95 -15.05
C TYR A 126 -3.31 -13.52 -15.60
N HIS A 127 -4.53 -13.14 -16.01
CA HIS A 127 -4.84 -11.75 -16.36
C HIS A 127 -4.81 -10.85 -15.12
N ILE A 128 -3.92 -9.85 -15.10
CA ILE A 128 -3.54 -9.11 -13.89
C ILE A 128 -4.69 -8.25 -13.40
N ASP A 129 -5.29 -7.44 -14.27
CA ASP A 129 -6.31 -6.49 -13.82
C ASP A 129 -7.59 -7.21 -13.37
N CYS A 130 -7.88 -8.40 -13.91
CA CYS A 130 -8.91 -9.29 -13.39
C CYS A 130 -8.59 -9.73 -11.95
N LEU A 131 -7.36 -10.19 -11.71
CA LEU A 131 -6.90 -10.62 -10.37
C LEU A 131 -6.97 -9.46 -9.37
N LEU A 132 -6.53 -8.26 -9.76
CA LEU A 132 -6.58 -7.07 -8.91
C LEU A 132 -8.02 -6.66 -8.56
N GLN A 133 -8.91 -6.62 -9.57
CA GLN A 133 -10.30 -6.23 -9.37
C GLN A 133 -11.07 -7.26 -8.55
N LEU A 134 -10.90 -8.56 -8.82
CA LEU A 134 -11.56 -9.62 -8.06
C LEU A 134 -11.01 -9.73 -6.63
N SER A 135 -9.73 -9.41 -6.40
CA SER A 135 -9.19 -9.30 -5.05
C SER A 135 -9.94 -8.26 -4.22
N ASP A 136 -10.30 -7.12 -4.83
CA ASP A 136 -11.09 -6.10 -4.14
C ASP A 136 -12.50 -6.58 -3.83
N VAL A 137 -13.14 -7.31 -4.75
CA VAL A 137 -14.46 -7.94 -4.53
C VAL A 137 -14.40 -8.94 -3.37
N CYS A 138 -13.44 -9.88 -3.38
CA CYS A 138 -13.27 -10.85 -2.30
C CYS A 138 -13.01 -10.19 -0.95
N ARG A 139 -12.21 -9.12 -0.93
CA ARG A 139 -11.92 -8.36 0.29
C ARG A 139 -13.15 -7.66 0.86
N ILE A 140 -14.03 -7.11 0.02
CA ILE A 140 -15.32 -6.53 0.43
C ILE A 140 -16.26 -7.60 0.98
N GLN A 141 -16.21 -8.81 0.43
CA GLN A 141 -16.95 -9.98 0.90
C GLN A 141 -16.34 -10.65 2.15
N GLU A 142 -15.35 -10.00 2.77
CA GLU A 142 -14.61 -10.51 3.94
C GLU A 142 -13.80 -11.79 3.70
N ASP A 143 -13.69 -12.27 2.45
CA ASP A 143 -12.82 -13.38 2.06
C ASP A 143 -11.38 -12.89 1.85
N GLN A 144 -10.69 -12.61 2.96
CA GLN A 144 -9.32 -12.11 2.95
C GLN A 144 -8.31 -13.13 2.42
N GLU A 145 -8.59 -14.43 2.56
CA GLU A 145 -7.65 -15.47 2.12
C GLU A 145 -7.61 -15.57 0.60
N MET A 146 -8.77 -15.60 -0.04
CA MET A 146 -8.89 -15.59 -1.49
C MET A 146 -8.39 -14.26 -2.07
N ALA A 147 -8.76 -13.13 -1.46
CA ALA A 147 -8.29 -11.82 -1.88
C ALA A 147 -6.76 -11.72 -1.92
N ARG A 148 -6.09 -12.24 -0.88
CA ARG A 148 -4.62 -12.32 -0.82
C ARG A 148 -4.07 -13.26 -1.89
N ASP A 149 -4.68 -14.42 -2.07
CA ASP A 149 -4.23 -15.43 -3.04
C ASP A 149 -4.21 -14.87 -4.47
N LEU A 150 -5.26 -14.12 -4.86
CA LEU A 150 -5.35 -13.45 -6.15
C LEU A 150 -4.22 -12.42 -6.36
N ILE A 151 -3.85 -11.66 -5.33
CA ILE A 151 -2.72 -10.72 -5.40
C ILE A 151 -1.37 -11.44 -5.50
N GLU A 152 -1.17 -12.50 -4.71
CA GLU A 152 0.05 -13.30 -4.77
C GLU A 152 0.23 -13.91 -6.17
N ARG A 153 -0.87 -14.34 -6.79
CA ARG A 153 -0.90 -14.83 -8.15
C ARG A 153 -0.54 -13.77 -9.20
N ALA A 154 -1.01 -12.53 -9.01
CA ALA A 154 -0.63 -11.41 -9.86
C ALA A 154 0.88 -11.11 -9.74
N LEU A 155 1.40 -11.07 -8.52
CA LEU A 155 2.83 -10.85 -8.27
C LEU A 155 3.70 -11.97 -8.86
N TYR A 156 3.27 -13.22 -8.77
CA TYR A 156 3.96 -14.35 -9.39
C TYR A 156 4.09 -14.16 -10.91
N SER A 157 3.01 -13.72 -11.57
CA SER A 157 2.98 -13.47 -13.01
C SER A 157 3.97 -12.37 -13.42
N PHE A 158 4.04 -11.28 -12.65
CA PHE A 158 5.02 -10.22 -12.86
C PHE A 158 6.46 -10.70 -12.64
N GLU A 159 6.70 -11.47 -11.59
CA GLU A 159 8.04 -11.95 -11.27
C GLU A 159 8.57 -12.92 -12.31
N CYS A 160 7.71 -13.77 -12.87
CA CYS A 160 8.05 -14.61 -14.02
C CYS A 160 8.40 -13.79 -15.27
N ALA A 161 7.82 -12.59 -15.42
CA ALA A 161 8.02 -11.68 -16.55
C ALA A 161 9.24 -10.75 -16.39
N PHE A 162 9.92 -10.73 -15.24
CA PHE A 162 11.07 -9.85 -15.03
C PHE A 162 12.19 -10.10 -16.04
N HIS A 163 12.73 -9.00 -16.55
CA HIS A 163 13.95 -8.99 -17.34
C HIS A 163 15.11 -9.57 -16.49
N PRO A 164 16.03 -10.38 -17.06
CA PRO A 164 17.09 -11.04 -16.28
C PRO A 164 17.99 -10.11 -15.46
N VAL A 165 18.17 -8.86 -15.90
CA VAL A 165 18.98 -7.85 -15.18
C VAL A 165 18.19 -7.01 -14.18
N PHE A 166 16.87 -7.18 -14.12
CA PHE A 166 16.05 -6.46 -13.17
C PHE A 166 16.26 -6.97 -11.77
N SER A 167 16.50 -6.04 -10.86
CA SER A 167 16.79 -6.35 -9.48
C SER A 167 15.82 -5.60 -8.57
N LEU A 168 15.12 -6.37 -7.74
CA LEU A 168 14.25 -5.85 -6.69
C LEU A 168 15.04 -5.23 -5.52
N VAL A 169 16.33 -5.56 -5.36
CA VAL A 169 17.07 -5.30 -4.11
C VAL A 169 18.20 -4.29 -4.23
N SER A 170 18.64 -4.01 -5.44
CA SER A 170 19.74 -3.07 -5.70
C SER A 170 19.30 -1.62 -5.48
N GLY A 171 18.00 -1.33 -5.60
CA GLY A 171 17.48 0.04 -5.54
C GLY A 171 17.85 0.87 -6.77
N THR A 172 18.31 0.25 -7.86
CA THR A 172 18.73 0.90 -9.11
C THR A 172 17.73 0.74 -10.25
N SER A 173 16.75 -0.15 -10.10
CA SER A 173 15.70 -0.39 -11.10
C SER A 173 14.59 0.66 -10.98
N ARG A 174 14.12 1.18 -12.11
CA ARG A 174 13.09 2.22 -12.21
C ARG A 174 11.94 1.76 -13.10
N LEU A 175 10.72 2.14 -12.72
CA LEU A 175 9.50 1.94 -13.50
C LEU A 175 8.70 3.24 -13.54
N ASP A 176 8.28 3.67 -14.72
CA ASP A 176 7.48 4.89 -14.89
C ASP A 176 6.00 4.58 -14.63
N TYR A 177 5.42 5.19 -13.58
CA TYR A 177 4.02 5.02 -13.20
C TYR A 177 3.03 5.63 -14.22
N ARG A 178 3.49 6.42 -15.19
CA ARG A 178 2.61 6.95 -16.25
C ARG A 178 2.13 5.87 -17.21
N ARG A 179 2.79 4.71 -17.25
CA ARG A 179 2.42 3.60 -18.14
C ARG A 179 1.40 2.67 -17.47
N PRO A 180 0.23 2.41 -18.10
CA PRO A 180 -0.79 1.47 -17.59
C PRO A 180 -0.24 0.14 -17.09
N GLU A 181 0.63 -0.48 -17.86
CA GLU A 181 1.22 -1.79 -17.63
C GLU A 181 2.07 -1.81 -16.35
N ASN A 182 2.78 -0.72 -16.08
CA ASN A 182 3.57 -0.57 -14.86
C ASN A 182 2.69 -0.34 -13.64
N ARG A 183 1.60 0.45 -13.76
CA ARG A 183 0.72 0.78 -12.62
C ARG A 183 0.13 -0.46 -11.97
N ALA A 184 -0.27 -1.45 -12.77
CA ALA A 184 -0.77 -2.72 -12.25
C ALA A 184 0.24 -3.41 -11.31
N PHE A 185 1.55 -3.34 -11.60
CA PHE A 185 2.59 -3.86 -10.72
C PHE A 185 2.72 -3.06 -9.41
N PHE A 186 2.69 -1.73 -9.48
CA PHE A 186 2.67 -0.87 -8.28
C PHE A 186 1.47 -1.17 -7.39
N LEU A 187 0.28 -1.34 -7.97
CA LEU A 187 -0.95 -1.67 -7.24
C LEU A 187 -0.89 -3.07 -6.64
N ALA A 188 -0.37 -4.07 -7.37
CA ALA A 188 -0.18 -5.43 -6.85
C ALA A 188 0.76 -5.44 -5.63
N LEU A 189 1.90 -4.74 -5.71
CA LEU A 189 2.83 -4.59 -4.60
C LEU A 189 2.20 -3.85 -3.41
N TYR A 190 1.45 -2.78 -3.66
CA TYR A 190 0.76 -2.02 -2.61
C TYR A 190 -0.29 -2.87 -1.89
N LYS A 191 -1.17 -3.55 -2.63
CA LYS A 191 -2.20 -4.42 -2.04
C LYS A 191 -1.55 -5.55 -1.24
N HIS A 192 -0.49 -6.17 -1.76
CA HIS A 192 0.25 -7.21 -1.04
C HIS A 192 0.86 -6.69 0.27
N MET A 193 1.50 -5.52 0.23
CA MET A 193 2.02 -4.85 1.42
C MET A 193 0.93 -4.60 2.48
N MET A 194 -0.26 -4.16 2.08
CA MET A 194 -1.38 -3.96 3.00
C MET A 194 -1.89 -5.28 3.61
N PHE A 195 -1.94 -6.37 2.82
CA PHE A 195 -2.25 -7.70 3.38
C PHE A 195 -1.20 -8.17 4.38
N LEU A 196 0.09 -7.91 4.13
CA LEU A 196 1.18 -8.24 5.05
C LEU A 196 1.09 -7.47 6.36
N GLU A 197 0.77 -6.18 6.30
CA GLU A 197 0.58 -5.31 7.47
C GLU A 197 -0.56 -5.83 8.37
N ARG A 198 -1.72 -6.17 7.78
CA ARG A 198 -2.88 -6.73 8.48
C ARG A 198 -2.62 -8.13 9.05
N ARG A 199 -1.77 -8.93 8.38
CA ARG A 199 -1.32 -10.26 8.86
C ARG A 199 -0.32 -10.17 10.02
N GLY A 200 0.10 -8.97 10.43
CA GLY A 200 1.08 -8.80 11.49
C GLY A 200 2.52 -9.06 11.04
N CYS A 201 2.83 -8.82 9.77
CA CYS A 201 4.18 -8.85 9.21
C CYS A 201 4.67 -7.42 8.84
N PRO A 202 4.72 -6.47 9.80
CA PRO A 202 5.05 -5.08 9.52
C PRO A 202 6.49 -4.90 9.00
N ARG A 203 7.44 -5.78 9.36
CA ARG A 203 8.81 -5.67 8.85
C ARG A 203 8.86 -6.03 7.37
N THR A 204 8.17 -7.09 6.97
CA THR A 204 8.07 -7.48 5.55
C THR A 204 7.35 -6.38 4.77
N ALA A 205 6.23 -5.88 5.28
CA ALA A 205 5.51 -4.75 4.68
C ALA A 205 6.41 -3.50 4.51
N LEU A 206 7.26 -3.18 5.49
CA LEU A 206 8.23 -2.09 5.37
C LEU A 206 9.20 -2.29 4.19
N GLU A 207 9.66 -3.51 3.93
CA GLU A 207 10.52 -3.76 2.77
C GLU A 207 9.77 -3.58 1.44
N TYR A 208 8.50 -3.98 1.36
CA TYR A 208 7.66 -3.70 0.18
C TYR A 208 7.40 -2.21 -0.01
N CYS A 209 7.19 -1.45 1.06
CA CYS A 209 7.07 0.01 1.00
C CYS A 209 8.35 0.66 0.44
N ARG A 210 9.51 0.16 0.89
CA ARG A 210 10.83 0.60 0.39
C ARG A 210 11.06 0.22 -1.06
N LEU A 211 10.61 -0.98 -1.47
CA LEU A 211 10.64 -1.42 -2.86
C LEU A 211 9.82 -0.48 -3.74
N LEU A 212 8.55 -0.23 -3.38
CA LEU A 212 7.67 0.70 -4.09
C LEU A 212 8.29 2.08 -4.25
N LEU A 213 8.83 2.64 -3.16
CA LEU A 213 9.52 3.93 -3.18
C LEU A 213 10.78 3.91 -4.06
N SER A 214 11.45 2.76 -4.21
CA SER A 214 12.66 2.65 -5.05
C SER A 214 12.37 2.57 -6.54
N LEU A 215 11.16 2.18 -6.95
CA LEU A 215 10.78 2.07 -8.36
C LEU A 215 10.60 3.46 -9.00
N ASP A 216 10.05 4.42 -8.27
CA ASP A 216 9.94 5.83 -8.67
C ASP A 216 10.15 6.75 -7.45
N PRO A 217 11.41 6.92 -6.99
CA PRO A 217 11.72 7.67 -5.78
C PRO A 217 11.48 9.18 -5.93
N ASP A 218 11.38 9.66 -7.17
CA ASP A 218 11.29 11.09 -7.43
C ASP A 218 9.83 11.57 -7.48
N ARG A 219 8.92 10.79 -8.09
CA ARG A 219 7.51 11.16 -8.14
C ARG A 219 6.70 10.60 -6.98
N ASP A 220 7.13 9.48 -6.39
CA ASP A 220 6.41 8.75 -5.34
C ASP A 220 4.89 8.65 -5.66
N PRO A 221 4.54 7.93 -6.74
CA PRO A 221 3.19 7.98 -7.33
C PRO A 221 2.10 7.44 -6.40
N LEU A 222 2.45 6.58 -5.45
CA LEU A 222 1.54 6.05 -4.44
C LEU A 222 1.72 6.72 -3.08
N CYS A 223 2.54 7.76 -2.96
CA CYS A 223 2.86 8.47 -1.72
C CYS A 223 3.31 7.53 -0.58
N MET A 224 4.26 6.63 -0.86
CA MET A 224 4.82 5.73 0.16
C MET A 224 5.47 6.47 1.33
N LEU A 225 5.91 7.72 1.13
CA LEU A 225 6.36 8.58 2.22
C LEU A 225 5.28 8.86 3.28
N LEU A 226 3.98 8.80 2.94
CA LEU A 226 2.88 8.99 3.89
C LEU A 226 2.57 7.71 4.72
N LEU A 227 3.27 6.61 4.44
CA LEU A 227 3.04 5.30 5.06
C LEU A 227 4.29 4.71 5.71
N ILE A 228 5.48 5.05 5.20
CA ILE A 228 6.75 4.43 5.62
C ILE A 228 7.06 4.63 7.11
N ASP A 229 6.62 5.75 7.69
CA ASP A 229 6.80 6.07 9.10
C ASP A 229 6.01 5.11 9.99
N PHE A 230 4.74 4.88 9.66
CA PHE A 230 3.88 3.94 10.37
C PHE A 230 4.44 2.52 10.34
N LEU A 231 4.86 2.03 9.18
CA LEU A 231 5.46 0.70 9.04
C LEU A 231 6.80 0.60 9.80
N SER A 232 7.58 1.68 9.83
CA SER A 232 8.83 1.73 10.59
C SER A 232 8.57 1.66 12.10
N LEU A 233 7.58 2.40 12.61
CA LEU A 233 7.18 2.35 14.02
C LEU A 233 6.65 0.96 14.39
N ARG A 234 5.73 0.40 13.59
CA ARG A 234 5.16 -0.93 13.82
C ARG A 234 6.18 -2.06 13.82
N SER A 235 7.22 -1.94 12.99
CA SER A 235 8.33 -2.91 12.94
C SER A 235 9.45 -2.63 13.94
N ARG A 236 9.31 -1.58 14.78
CA ARG A 236 10.31 -1.11 15.76
C ARG A 236 11.65 -0.70 15.14
N GLU A 237 11.60 -0.18 13.92
CA GLU A 237 12.77 0.22 13.14
C GLU A 237 12.96 1.74 13.24
N TYR A 238 12.93 2.24 14.47
CA TYR A 238 13.04 3.66 14.81
C TYR A 238 14.32 4.29 14.24
N SER A 239 15.44 3.58 14.38
CA SER A 239 16.73 4.00 13.84
C SER A 239 16.73 4.14 12.32
N TYR A 240 15.95 3.32 11.60
CA TYR A 240 15.80 3.45 10.15
C TYR A 240 15.04 4.72 9.80
N LEU A 241 13.91 4.98 10.45
CA LEU A 241 13.10 6.19 10.20
C LEU A 241 13.91 7.47 10.46
N LEU A 242 14.66 7.52 11.56
CA LEU A 242 15.53 8.67 11.88
C LEU A 242 16.61 8.90 10.81
N ARG A 243 17.23 7.83 10.29
CA ARG A 243 18.22 7.94 9.21
C ARG A 243 17.59 8.39 7.90
N LEU A 244 16.40 7.90 7.58
CA LEU A 244 15.64 8.32 6.40
C LEU A 244 15.33 9.82 6.48
N TYR A 245 14.77 10.26 7.61
CA TYR A 245 14.45 11.66 7.86
C TYR A 245 15.68 12.56 7.70
N GLN A 246 16.81 12.23 8.36
CA GLN A 246 18.05 13.00 8.21
C GLN A 246 18.58 13.03 6.78
N ALA A 247 18.53 11.91 6.06
CA ALA A 247 19.05 11.83 4.70
C ALA A 247 18.24 12.67 3.70
N TRP A 248 16.93 12.77 3.88
CA TRP A 248 16.02 13.41 2.93
C TRP A 248 15.66 14.84 3.30
N GLU A 249 15.78 15.21 4.58
CA GLU A 249 15.63 16.58 5.06
C GLU A 249 16.94 17.40 4.92
N VAL A 250 18.11 16.79 5.19
CA VAL A 250 19.38 17.53 5.35
C VAL A 250 20.41 17.24 4.24
N ARG A 251 20.41 16.04 3.65
CA ARG A 251 21.54 15.57 2.81
C ARG A 251 21.26 15.54 1.30
N ARG A 252 20.00 15.50 0.86
CA ARG A 252 19.66 15.42 -0.57
C ARG A 252 19.53 16.83 -1.17
N SER A 253 20.00 17.02 -2.40
CA SER A 253 19.95 18.30 -3.12
C SER A 253 18.53 18.83 -3.34
N VAL A 254 17.53 17.95 -3.31
CA VAL A 254 16.11 18.29 -3.34
C VAL A 254 15.53 18.06 -1.94
N HIS A 255 15.29 19.14 -1.20
CA HIS A 255 14.65 19.10 0.10
C HIS A 255 13.20 18.62 -0.08
N ARG A 256 12.86 17.47 0.50
CA ARG A 256 11.50 16.90 0.46
C ARG A 256 10.57 17.49 1.52
N ASN A 257 11.09 18.37 2.38
CA ASN A 257 10.37 19.02 3.47
C ASN A 257 9.55 18.02 4.30
N LEU A 258 10.18 16.90 4.70
CA LEU A 258 9.50 15.83 5.44
C LEU A 258 8.98 16.36 6.78
N SER A 259 9.67 17.35 7.37
CA SER A 259 9.20 18.07 8.57
C SER A 259 7.83 18.75 8.40
N GLN A 260 7.41 19.00 7.17
CA GLN A 260 6.11 19.61 6.82
C GLN A 260 5.02 18.55 6.58
N LEU A 261 5.28 17.27 6.81
CA LEU A 261 4.23 16.25 6.79
C LEU A 261 3.87 15.85 8.22
N PRO A 262 2.57 15.83 8.60
CA PRO A 262 2.16 15.46 9.95
C PRO A 262 2.75 14.11 10.37
N ASN A 263 2.71 13.12 9.48
CA ASN A 263 3.20 11.78 9.78
C ASN A 263 4.67 11.76 10.20
N PHE A 264 5.57 12.41 9.47
CA PHE A 264 6.99 12.48 9.86
C PHE A 264 7.21 13.32 11.12
N ALA A 265 6.54 14.46 11.27
CA ALA A 265 6.74 15.34 12.42
C ALA A 265 6.47 14.61 13.74
N PHE A 266 5.38 13.84 13.81
CA PHE A 266 5.02 13.08 14.99
C PHE A 266 5.77 11.75 15.10
N SER A 267 5.90 10.97 14.01
CA SER A 267 6.53 9.65 14.05
C SER A 267 8.04 9.69 14.32
N VAL A 268 8.73 10.77 13.92
CA VAL A 268 10.14 10.99 14.26
C VAL A 268 10.29 11.30 15.74
N ALA A 269 9.40 12.11 16.33
CA ALA A 269 9.38 12.37 17.76
C ALA A 269 9.15 11.08 18.55
N LEU A 270 8.15 10.28 18.14
CA LEU A 270 7.83 8.99 18.75
C LEU A 270 8.99 7.99 18.65
N SER A 271 9.70 7.97 17.52
CA SER A 271 10.90 7.15 17.35
C SER A 271 12.03 7.55 18.31
N CYS A 272 12.26 8.85 18.52
CA CYS A 272 13.22 9.32 19.52
C CYS A 272 12.79 8.95 20.94
N PHE A 273 11.49 9.05 21.25
CA PHE A 273 10.95 8.64 22.54
C PHE A 273 11.19 7.14 22.80
N HIS A 274 10.80 6.26 21.88
CA HIS A 274 11.00 4.82 22.06
C HIS A 274 12.49 4.43 22.19
N LEU A 275 13.39 5.01 21.39
CA LEU A 275 14.83 4.77 21.52
C LEU A 275 15.38 5.25 22.88
N SER A 276 14.82 6.33 23.44
CA SER A 276 15.16 6.75 24.80
C SER A 276 14.74 5.73 25.84
N GLN A 277 13.65 4.99 25.61
CA GLN A 277 13.15 3.98 26.56
C GLN A 277 13.85 2.62 26.44
N GLU A 278 14.61 2.35 25.37
CA GLU A 278 15.34 1.09 25.22
C GLU A 278 16.39 0.89 26.32
N GLU A 279 16.43 -0.31 26.92
CA GLU A 279 17.36 -0.67 28.01
C GLU A 279 18.83 -0.67 27.60
N GLN A 280 19.10 -0.84 26.30
CA GLN A 280 20.46 -0.93 25.75
C GLN A 280 21.07 0.46 25.51
N THR A 281 20.30 1.53 25.66
CA THR A 281 20.75 2.90 25.43
C THR A 281 21.52 3.42 26.65
N GLU A 282 22.72 3.97 26.43
CA GLU A 282 23.53 4.56 27.49
C GLU A 282 22.80 5.73 28.18
N SER A 283 22.98 5.91 29.49
CA SER A 283 22.23 6.91 30.27
C SER A 283 22.34 8.33 29.73
N GLY A 284 23.53 8.74 29.28
CA GLY A 284 23.76 10.05 28.67
C GLY A 284 23.15 10.22 27.28
N GLU A 285 22.97 9.13 26.53
CA GLU A 285 22.28 9.16 25.23
C GLU A 285 20.76 9.13 25.39
N ARG A 286 20.26 8.38 26.38
CA ARG A 286 18.84 8.32 26.75
C ARG A 286 18.30 9.72 27.05
N GLU A 287 18.98 10.50 27.87
CA GLU A 287 18.56 11.85 28.22
C GLU A 287 18.51 12.77 26.99
N LYS A 288 19.55 12.72 26.14
CA LYS A 288 19.58 13.49 24.88
C LYS A 288 18.45 13.10 23.92
N LEU A 289 18.16 11.82 23.81
CA LEU A 289 17.07 11.32 22.96
C LEU A 289 15.70 11.74 23.49
N LYS A 290 15.52 11.71 24.82
CA LYS A 290 14.29 12.16 25.48
C LYS A 290 14.06 13.66 25.28
N GLN A 291 15.05 14.50 25.58
CA GLN A 291 14.97 15.95 25.34
C GLN A 291 14.68 16.27 23.87
N LYS A 292 15.32 15.53 22.96
CA LYS A 292 15.07 15.67 21.53
C LYS A 292 13.64 15.26 21.16
N ALA A 293 13.13 14.17 21.73
CA ALA A 293 11.76 13.73 21.51
C ALA A 293 10.76 14.80 21.97
N ASP A 294 10.96 15.35 23.17
CA ASP A 294 10.11 16.40 23.76
C ASP A 294 10.06 17.63 22.84
N LEU A 295 11.22 18.15 22.44
CA LEU A 295 11.30 19.30 21.55
C LEU A 295 10.60 19.04 20.20
N LEU A 296 10.82 17.85 19.62
CA LEU A 296 10.20 17.48 18.34
C LEU A 296 8.68 17.36 18.46
N LEU A 297 8.17 16.73 19.51
CA LEU A 297 6.73 16.58 19.71
C LEU A 297 6.06 17.93 19.98
N GLN A 298 6.67 18.78 20.81
CA GLN A 298 6.17 20.13 21.06
C GLN A 298 6.10 20.95 19.76
N ASN A 299 7.16 20.91 18.94
CA ASN A 299 7.17 21.59 17.65
C ASN A 299 6.14 21.01 16.67
N ALA A 300 5.92 19.68 16.68
CA ALA A 300 4.91 19.03 15.88
C ALA A 300 3.49 19.44 16.29
N LEU A 301 3.20 19.52 17.59
CA LEU A 301 1.93 20.01 18.13
C LEU A 301 1.68 21.49 17.80
N ILE A 302 2.72 22.32 17.80
CA ILE A 302 2.62 23.72 17.36
C ILE A 302 2.38 23.82 15.84
N MET A 303 3.06 22.99 15.05
CA MET A 303 2.93 22.96 13.60
C MET A 303 1.60 22.36 13.14
N PHE A 304 1.03 21.41 13.87
CA PHE A 304 -0.18 20.66 13.49
C PHE A 304 -1.15 20.51 14.67
N PRO A 305 -1.73 21.61 15.18
CA PRO A 305 -2.55 21.57 16.38
C PRO A 305 -3.81 20.69 16.26
N GLY A 306 -4.40 20.56 15.07
CA GLY A 306 -5.59 19.72 14.89
C GLY A 306 -5.33 18.22 14.81
N VAL A 307 -4.10 17.75 15.04
CA VAL A 307 -3.84 16.32 15.25
C VAL A 307 -4.31 15.88 16.63
N LEU A 308 -4.19 16.74 17.65
CA LEU A 308 -4.35 16.33 19.05
C LEU A 308 -5.75 15.79 19.35
N MET A 309 -6.79 16.57 19.08
CA MET A 309 -8.16 16.21 19.45
C MET A 309 -8.66 14.94 18.73
N PRO A 310 -8.55 14.82 17.39
CA PRO A 310 -8.96 13.59 16.70
C PRO A 310 -8.15 12.36 17.14
N LEU A 311 -6.88 12.55 17.50
CA LEU A 311 -6.05 11.47 18.02
C LEU A 311 -6.56 10.98 19.39
N LEU A 312 -6.83 11.90 20.32
CA LEU A 312 -7.36 11.56 21.65
C LEU A 312 -8.73 10.89 21.56
N ASP A 313 -9.60 11.35 20.65
CA ASP A 313 -10.90 10.75 20.39
C ASP A 313 -10.76 9.27 19.96
N LEU A 314 -9.87 8.98 18.99
CA LEU A 314 -9.58 7.61 18.56
C LEU A 314 -8.84 6.78 19.62
N CYS A 315 -8.08 7.42 20.50
CA CYS A 315 -7.46 6.77 21.66
C CYS A 315 -8.44 6.57 22.83
N THR A 316 -9.67 7.07 22.74
CA THR A 316 -10.69 7.03 23.81
C THR A 316 -10.22 7.69 25.11
N VAL A 317 -9.40 8.74 24.99
CA VAL A 317 -8.83 9.51 26.11
C VAL A 317 -9.57 10.83 26.23
N GLN A 318 -10.04 11.17 27.43
CA GLN A 318 -10.65 12.48 27.67
C GLN A 318 -9.57 13.53 27.97
N PRO A 319 -9.42 14.57 27.12
CA PRO A 319 -8.55 15.69 27.43
C PRO A 319 -9.07 16.51 28.61
N ASP A 320 -8.16 17.16 29.32
CA ASP A 320 -8.49 18.11 30.38
C ASP A 320 -9.31 19.29 29.84
N ALA A 321 -10.24 19.82 30.64
CA ALA A 321 -11.12 20.92 30.25
C ALA A 321 -10.33 22.17 29.84
N ALA A 322 -9.16 22.38 30.45
CA ALA A 322 -8.23 23.44 30.07
C ALA A 322 -7.76 23.30 28.61
N VAL A 323 -7.48 22.09 28.13
CA VAL A 323 -7.03 21.82 26.75
C VAL A 323 -8.20 21.99 25.76
N VAL A 324 -9.38 21.45 26.09
CA VAL A 324 -10.57 21.51 25.23
C VAL A 324 -11.05 22.94 25.00
N SER A 325 -11.03 23.76 26.05
CA SER A 325 -11.46 25.16 25.98
C SER A 325 -10.40 26.11 25.42
N HIS A 326 -9.14 25.67 25.35
CA HIS A 326 -8.04 26.51 24.86
C HIS A 326 -8.19 26.84 23.38
N VAL A 327 -7.93 28.09 22.99
CA VAL A 327 -8.11 28.58 21.61
C VAL A 327 -7.23 27.82 20.61
N PHE A 328 -6.08 27.31 21.05
CA PHE A 328 -5.09 26.67 20.18
C PHE A 328 -5.41 25.22 19.79
N PHE A 329 -5.99 24.42 20.70
CA PHE A 329 -6.35 23.02 20.45
C PHE A 329 -7.86 22.80 20.33
N GLY A 330 -8.67 23.72 20.86
CA GLY A 330 -10.12 23.63 20.83
C GLY A 330 -10.74 23.77 19.43
N PRO A 331 -12.08 23.77 19.35
CA PRO A 331 -12.83 23.65 18.09
C PRO A 331 -12.48 24.70 17.02
N LYS A 332 -12.13 25.93 17.44
CA LYS A 332 -11.73 27.00 16.51
C LYS A 332 -10.48 26.64 15.70
N SER A 333 -9.56 25.88 16.29
CA SER A 333 -8.33 25.42 15.62
C SER A 333 -8.62 24.41 14.52
N GLN A 334 -9.63 23.54 14.72
CA GLN A 334 -10.07 22.56 13.73
C GLN A 334 -10.81 23.22 12.56
N LEU A 335 -11.70 24.18 12.82
CA LEU A 335 -12.42 24.89 11.75
C LEU A 335 -11.50 25.75 10.86
N GLY A 336 -10.36 26.21 11.39
CA GLY A 336 -9.41 27.04 10.66
C GLY A 336 -8.43 26.28 9.76
N GLN A 337 -8.53 24.95 9.68
CA GLN A 337 -7.61 24.14 8.88
C GLN A 337 -7.99 24.14 7.40
N SER A 338 -6.98 24.14 6.53
CA SER A 338 -7.24 23.93 5.11
C SER A 338 -7.65 22.48 4.83
N PRO A 339 -8.50 22.23 3.83
CA PRO A 339 -8.94 20.88 3.48
C PRO A 339 -7.77 19.92 3.20
N ALA A 340 -6.75 20.39 2.48
CA ALA A 340 -5.56 19.58 2.18
C ALA A 340 -4.76 19.18 3.44
N LEU A 341 -4.73 20.04 4.47
CA LEU A 341 -4.10 19.68 5.73
C LEU A 341 -4.98 18.71 6.54
N ALA A 342 -6.29 18.94 6.55
CA ALA A 342 -7.25 18.05 7.21
C ALA A 342 -7.16 16.62 6.63
N GLU A 343 -7.05 16.48 5.30
CA GLU A 343 -6.83 15.20 4.62
C GLU A 343 -5.58 14.47 5.15
N LEU A 344 -4.43 15.16 5.25
CA LEU A 344 -3.19 14.59 5.77
C LEU A 344 -3.25 14.24 7.26
N VAL A 345 -3.94 15.08 8.05
CA VAL A 345 -4.13 14.86 9.50
C VAL A 345 -5.01 13.64 9.73
N SER A 346 -6.17 13.55 9.05
CA SER A 346 -7.06 12.38 9.12
C SER A 346 -6.36 11.11 8.68
N LEU A 347 -5.56 11.18 7.61
CA LEU A 347 -4.78 10.05 7.10
C LEU A 347 -3.76 9.55 8.13
N TYR A 348 -3.01 10.45 8.77
CA TYR A 348 -2.04 10.12 9.81
C TYR A 348 -2.74 9.54 11.04
N VAL A 349 -3.70 10.28 11.61
CA VAL A 349 -4.38 9.91 12.86
C VAL A 349 -5.12 8.58 12.73
N GLY A 350 -5.91 8.40 11.67
CA GLY A 350 -6.64 7.16 11.41
C GLY A 350 -5.72 5.95 11.33
N ARG A 351 -4.49 6.13 10.81
CA ARG A 351 -3.50 5.06 10.68
C ARG A 351 -2.73 4.79 11.97
N THR A 352 -2.29 5.82 12.69
CA THR A 352 -1.30 5.68 13.76
C THR A 352 -1.87 5.68 15.16
N HIS A 353 -3.16 5.97 15.36
CA HIS A 353 -3.76 6.12 16.70
C HIS A 353 -3.46 4.96 17.66
N THR A 354 -3.39 3.71 17.17
CA THR A 354 -3.09 2.54 18.01
C THR A 354 -1.70 2.60 18.65
N LEU A 355 -0.72 3.25 18.00
CA LEU A 355 0.63 3.44 18.52
C LEU A 355 0.68 4.45 19.66
N TRP A 356 -0.31 5.36 19.71
CA TRP A 356 -0.42 6.36 20.76
C TRP A 356 -1.16 5.87 22.00
N ARG A 357 -1.81 4.69 21.97
CA ARG A 357 -2.56 4.14 23.11
C ARG A 357 -1.67 3.59 24.24
N GLU A 358 -0.36 3.49 24.04
CA GLU A 358 0.57 3.07 25.08
C GLU A 358 0.58 4.09 26.25
N ALA A 359 0.41 3.62 27.48
CA ALA A 359 0.29 4.50 28.65
C ALA A 359 1.50 5.44 28.82
N GLY A 360 2.71 4.94 28.59
CA GLY A 360 3.92 5.77 28.64
C GLY A 360 3.96 6.86 27.56
N VAL A 361 3.40 6.58 26.38
CA VAL A 361 3.30 7.54 25.27
C VAL A 361 2.23 8.59 25.56
N LEU A 362 1.09 8.21 26.14
CA LEU A 362 0.03 9.16 26.53
C LEU A 362 0.47 10.11 27.64
N LEU A 363 1.15 9.60 28.68
CA LEU A 363 1.69 10.45 29.74
C LEU A 363 2.71 11.45 29.19
N TRP A 364 3.58 10.98 28.31
CA TRP A 364 4.53 11.85 27.61
C TRP A 364 3.84 12.90 26.72
N LEU A 365 2.78 12.52 26.01
CA LEU A 365 1.98 13.44 25.20
C LEU A 365 1.34 14.53 26.09
N GLU A 366 0.80 14.16 27.24
CA GLU A 366 0.21 15.10 28.20
C GLU A 366 1.23 16.15 28.67
N GLU A 367 2.44 15.71 29.03
CA GLU A 367 3.55 16.61 29.39
C GLU A 367 3.87 17.62 28.28
N CYS A 368 3.97 17.13 27.03
CA CYS A 368 4.27 17.99 25.89
C CYS A 368 3.11 18.96 25.56
N VAL A 369 1.86 18.54 25.71
CA VAL A 369 0.68 19.41 25.51
C VAL A 369 0.69 20.55 26.52
N ARG A 370 1.00 20.27 27.78
CA ARG A 370 1.09 21.30 28.84
C ARG A 370 2.17 22.34 28.52
N GLU A 371 3.34 21.90 28.08
CA GLU A 371 4.43 22.79 27.67
C GLU A 371 4.05 23.62 26.44
N VAL A 372 3.40 23.01 25.44
CA VAL A 372 2.95 23.73 24.24
C VAL A 372 1.94 24.83 24.59
N LEU A 373 1.00 24.56 25.50
CA LEU A 373 0.06 25.59 25.98
C LEU A 373 0.80 26.77 26.61
N GLN A 374 1.78 26.52 27.49
CA GLN A 374 2.60 27.57 28.09
C GLN A 374 3.35 28.40 27.04
N ARG A 375 3.93 27.75 26.02
CA ARG A 375 4.62 28.42 24.91
C ARG A 375 3.67 29.28 24.07
N VAL A 376 2.46 28.79 23.82
CA VAL A 376 1.43 29.54 23.08
C VAL A 376 0.96 30.76 23.86
N ASP A 377 0.68 30.61 25.16
CA ASP A 377 0.28 31.71 26.03
C ASP A 377 1.38 32.77 26.18
N SER A 378 2.64 32.31 26.16
CA SER A 378 3.83 33.17 26.15
C SER A 378 4.11 33.83 24.80
N LYS A 379 3.26 33.58 23.79
CA LYS A 379 3.39 34.11 22.41
C LYS A 379 4.73 33.78 21.76
N ASP A 380 5.17 32.52 21.88
CA ASP A 380 6.36 32.01 21.20
C ASP A 380 6.29 32.34 19.69
N PRO A 381 7.30 33.03 19.11
CA PRO A 381 7.33 33.37 17.69
C PRO A 381 7.13 32.18 16.74
N LEU A 382 7.49 30.96 17.18
CA LEU A 382 7.29 29.74 16.41
C LEU A 382 5.82 29.49 16.09
N VAL A 383 4.89 29.91 16.94
CA VAL A 383 3.45 29.67 16.76
C VAL A 383 2.94 30.44 15.54
N GLU A 384 3.32 31.71 15.41
CA GLU A 384 2.95 32.55 14.27
C GLU A 384 3.63 32.07 12.98
N ASP A 385 4.91 31.72 13.04
CA ASP A 385 5.65 31.15 11.90
C ASP A 385 5.00 29.85 11.38
N CYS A 386 4.66 28.92 12.28
CA CYS A 386 3.95 27.69 11.94
C CYS A 386 2.56 27.96 11.35
N GLN A 387 1.82 28.94 11.87
CA GLN A 387 0.53 29.33 11.29
C GLN A 387 0.68 29.86 9.86
N ASN A 388 1.69 30.69 9.61
CA ASN A 388 1.98 31.24 8.27
C ASN A 388 2.43 30.14 7.30
N LYS A 389 3.28 29.22 7.75
CA LYS A 389 3.68 28.03 6.97
C LYS A 389 2.48 27.20 6.56
N ARG A 390 1.54 26.94 7.49
CA ARG A 390 0.32 26.19 7.19
C ARG A 390 -0.51 26.86 6.08
N LYS A 391 -0.76 28.16 6.19
CA LYS A 391 -1.53 28.94 5.19
C LYS A 391 -0.89 28.92 3.79
N GLN A 392 0.43 28.93 3.72
CA GLN A 392 1.15 28.95 2.45
C GLN A 392 1.30 27.58 1.80
N ARG A 393 1.42 26.50 2.58
CA ARG A 393 1.87 25.19 2.07
C ARG A 393 0.73 24.20 1.80
N TYR A 394 -0.38 24.27 2.53
CA TYR A 394 -1.48 23.30 2.40
C TYR A 394 -2.70 23.88 1.69
N GLN A 395 -2.50 24.57 0.56
CA GLN A 395 -3.62 25.15 -0.19
C GLN A 395 -4.43 24.05 -0.90
N ASN A 396 -3.75 23.15 -1.61
CA ASN A 396 -4.34 22.02 -2.31
C ASN A 396 -3.43 20.80 -2.18
N ALA A 397 -4.01 19.60 -2.09
CA ALA A 397 -3.26 18.36 -2.11
C ALA A 397 -3.04 17.89 -3.56
N PRO A 398 -1.84 17.40 -3.91
CA PRO A 398 -1.59 16.80 -5.22
C PRO A 398 -2.39 15.51 -5.48
N ARG A 399 -2.65 15.21 -6.76
CA ARG A 399 -3.45 14.03 -7.19
C ARG A 399 -2.94 12.68 -6.67
N ASN A 400 -1.63 12.52 -6.48
CA ASN A 400 -1.07 11.30 -5.90
C ASN A 400 -1.41 11.14 -4.40
N ILE A 401 -1.59 12.23 -3.66
CA ILE A 401 -2.08 12.18 -2.27
C ILE A 401 -3.53 11.71 -2.24
N HIS A 402 -4.40 12.28 -3.08
CA HIS A 402 -5.78 11.81 -3.19
C HIS A 402 -5.87 10.33 -3.58
N ARG A 403 -5.02 9.89 -4.51
CA ARG A 403 -4.89 8.47 -4.87
C ARG A 403 -4.52 7.61 -3.67
N HIS A 404 -3.55 8.05 -2.87
CA HIS A 404 -3.14 7.36 -1.66
C HIS A 404 -4.27 7.29 -0.62
N VAL A 405 -5.04 8.36 -0.45
CA VAL A 405 -6.20 8.37 0.47
C VAL A 405 -7.23 7.34 0.05
N ILE A 406 -7.61 7.31 -1.23
CA ILE A 406 -8.53 6.31 -1.79
C ILE A 406 -8.00 4.88 -1.54
N LEU A 407 -6.72 4.66 -1.86
CA LEU A 407 -6.05 3.36 -1.66
C LEU A 407 -5.91 2.97 -0.19
N SER A 408 -5.93 3.92 0.74
CA SER A 408 -5.79 3.66 2.17
C SER A 408 -7.08 3.21 2.83
N GLU A 409 -8.23 3.60 2.26
CA GLU A 409 -9.57 3.30 2.77
C GLU A 409 -9.83 3.73 4.21
N ILE A 410 -9.07 4.74 4.69
CA ILE A 410 -9.30 5.35 6.01
C ILE A 410 -10.52 6.26 5.90
N LYS A 411 -11.61 5.91 6.59
CA LYS A 411 -12.93 6.54 6.45
C LYS A 411 -12.88 8.06 6.61
N GLU A 412 -12.21 8.53 7.65
CA GLU A 412 -12.08 9.95 8.00
C GLU A 412 -11.21 10.74 7.00
N ALA A 413 -10.29 10.06 6.33
CA ALA A 413 -9.47 10.67 5.28
C ALA A 413 -10.24 10.73 3.96
N THR A 414 -10.96 9.65 3.61
CA THR A 414 -11.82 9.60 2.42
C THR A 414 -12.93 10.65 2.48
N SER A 415 -13.52 10.89 3.66
CA SER A 415 -14.53 11.94 3.84
C SER A 415 -13.97 13.37 3.73
N ALA A 416 -12.65 13.55 3.87
CA ALA A 416 -11.98 14.83 3.71
C ALA A 416 -11.55 15.13 2.26
N LEU A 417 -11.78 14.21 1.32
CA LEU A 417 -11.43 14.41 -0.09
C LEU A 417 -12.25 15.54 -0.73
N PRO A 418 -11.65 16.34 -1.63
CA PRO A 418 -12.37 17.35 -2.40
C PRO A 418 -13.49 16.76 -3.25
N LEU A 419 -14.56 17.53 -3.47
CA LEU A 419 -15.71 17.11 -4.28
C LEU A 419 -15.31 16.81 -5.73
N GLU A 420 -14.31 17.50 -6.25
CA GLU A 420 -13.79 17.29 -7.61
C GLU A 420 -13.19 15.89 -7.79
N VAL A 421 -12.74 15.27 -6.69
CA VAL A 421 -12.18 13.92 -6.69
C VAL A 421 -13.29 12.88 -6.49
N THR A 422 -14.18 13.11 -5.53
CA THR A 422 -15.25 12.15 -5.18
C THR A 422 -16.36 12.06 -6.23
N THR A 423 -16.50 13.08 -7.08
CA THR A 423 -17.44 13.07 -8.22
C THR A 423 -16.90 12.32 -9.45
N GLN A 424 -15.59 12.06 -9.53
CA GLN A 424 -15.01 11.29 -10.64
C GLN A 424 -15.18 9.78 -10.39
N PRO A 425 -15.53 8.99 -11.42
CA PRO A 425 -15.56 7.54 -11.27
C PRO A 425 -14.13 7.04 -11.04
N VAL A 426 -13.88 6.47 -9.86
CA VAL A 426 -12.58 5.89 -9.49
C VAL A 426 -12.63 4.39 -9.70
N MET A 427 -11.79 3.87 -10.60
CA MET A 427 -11.72 2.45 -10.88
C MET A 427 -10.71 1.77 -9.94
N GLY A 428 -11.08 0.64 -9.32
CA GLY A 428 -10.22 -0.10 -8.38
C GLY A 428 -8.91 -0.59 -9.02
N PHE A 429 -8.97 -0.99 -10.30
CA PHE A 429 -7.79 -1.43 -11.07
C PHE A 429 -6.86 -0.29 -11.49
N ASP A 430 -7.33 0.96 -11.48
CA ASP A 430 -6.54 2.14 -11.89
C ASP A 430 -7.02 3.44 -11.19
N PRO A 431 -6.76 3.58 -9.89
CA PRO A 431 -7.31 4.69 -9.12
C PRO A 431 -6.60 6.01 -9.46
N LEU A 432 -7.41 6.99 -9.86
CA LEU A 432 -6.97 8.34 -10.26
C LEU A 432 -5.72 8.32 -11.15
N PRO A 433 -5.79 7.86 -12.41
CA PRO A 433 -4.62 7.77 -13.29
C PRO A 433 -3.89 9.12 -13.45
N PRO A 434 -2.56 9.16 -13.68
CA PRO A 434 -1.85 10.41 -14.01
C PRO A 434 -2.46 11.09 -15.24
N LEU A 435 -2.50 12.41 -15.26
CA LEU A 435 -3.05 13.18 -16.40
C LEU A 435 -2.17 13.06 -17.65
N ASP A 436 -0.89 12.81 -17.46
CA ASP A 436 0.13 12.60 -18.50
C ASP A 436 0.40 11.10 -18.76
N SER A 437 -0.65 10.28 -18.73
CA SER A 437 -0.55 8.83 -18.96
C SER A 437 0.03 8.51 -20.34
N LEU A 438 0.93 7.52 -20.40
CA LEU A 438 1.61 7.06 -21.60
C LEU A 438 1.06 5.68 -22.00
N ALA A 439 0.01 5.66 -22.82
CA ALA A 439 -0.59 4.42 -23.32
C ALA A 439 0.31 3.77 -24.39
N SER A 440 0.62 2.49 -24.23
CA SER A 440 1.41 1.73 -25.23
C SER A 440 0.53 1.17 -26.36
N TYR A 441 -0.78 1.06 -26.13
CA TYR A 441 -1.77 0.64 -27.11
C TYR A 441 -3.13 1.29 -26.80
N THR A 442 -3.94 1.49 -27.84
CA THR A 442 -5.27 2.10 -27.75
C THR A 442 -6.34 1.06 -28.04
N ARG A 443 -7.42 1.08 -27.26
CA ARG A 443 -8.59 0.24 -27.49
C ARG A 443 -9.28 0.65 -28.80
N PRO A 444 -9.64 -0.30 -29.68
CA PRO A 444 -10.42 0.01 -30.88
C PRO A 444 -11.76 0.65 -30.51
N GLU A 445 -12.20 1.63 -31.32
CA GLU A 445 -13.52 2.26 -31.14
C GLU A 445 -14.64 1.22 -31.30
N ARG A 446 -15.61 1.22 -30.38
CA ARG A 446 -16.80 0.37 -30.51
C ARG A 446 -17.66 0.89 -31.67
N GLN A 447 -18.04 0.01 -32.59
CA GLN A 447 -19.23 0.26 -33.41
C GLN A 447 -20.44 0.22 -32.47
N SER A 448 -21.11 1.36 -32.31
CA SER A 448 -22.28 1.52 -31.44
C SER A 448 -23.37 0.52 -31.83
N VAL A 449 -23.50 -0.56 -31.05
CA VAL A 449 -24.72 -1.37 -31.00
C VAL A 449 -25.56 -0.76 -29.88
N ARG A 450 -26.72 -0.23 -30.25
CA ARG A 450 -27.70 0.44 -29.36
C ARG A 450 -27.79 -0.27 -28.00
N ALA A 451 -27.47 0.46 -26.94
CA ALA A 451 -27.54 -0.02 -25.56
C ALA A 451 -28.97 -0.45 -25.21
N SER A 452 -29.16 -1.73 -24.95
CA SER A 452 -30.36 -2.30 -24.35
C SER A 452 -30.25 -2.23 -22.83
N SER A 453 -31.20 -1.52 -22.20
CA SER A 453 -31.63 -1.58 -20.79
C SER A 453 -30.53 -1.66 -19.72
N GLU A 454 -30.24 -0.54 -19.07
CA GLU A 454 -29.60 -0.55 -17.75
C GLU A 454 -30.49 -1.30 -16.73
N SER A 455 -29.91 -2.23 -15.99
CA SER A 455 -30.61 -3.05 -15.00
C SER A 455 -30.73 -2.32 -13.66
N THR A 456 -31.88 -2.40 -12.99
CA THR A 456 -32.15 -1.76 -11.68
C THR A 456 -31.15 -2.14 -10.57
N LEU A 457 -30.42 -3.25 -10.74
CA LEU A 457 -29.34 -3.70 -9.85
C LEU A 457 -28.08 -2.81 -9.95
N SER A 458 -27.79 -2.23 -11.11
CA SER A 458 -26.63 -1.33 -11.28
C SER A 458 -26.80 -0.04 -10.48
N LEU A 459 -28.04 0.46 -10.38
CA LEU A 459 -28.42 1.61 -9.55
C LEU A 459 -28.27 1.32 -8.05
N LEU A 460 -28.40 0.06 -7.62
CA LEU A 460 -28.29 -0.34 -6.21
C LEU A 460 -26.83 -0.54 -5.76
N PHE A 461 -25.95 -1.09 -6.61
CA PHE A 461 -24.52 -1.15 -6.32
C PHE A 461 -23.90 0.24 -6.14
N ARG A 462 -24.45 1.26 -6.84
CA ARG A 462 -24.08 2.67 -6.69
C ARG A 462 -24.42 3.24 -5.31
N SER A 463 -25.43 2.71 -4.61
CA SER A 463 -25.83 3.20 -3.29
C SER A 463 -25.12 2.50 -2.13
N LEU A 464 -24.70 1.25 -2.31
CA LEU A 464 -24.06 0.44 -1.27
C LEU A 464 -22.52 0.53 -1.25
N LEU A 465 -21.89 0.87 -2.37
CA LEU A 465 -20.44 0.97 -2.51
C LEU A 465 -20.05 2.28 -3.21
N PRO A 466 -19.75 3.36 -2.48
CA PRO A 466 -19.33 4.63 -3.09
C PRO A 466 -18.05 4.51 -3.94
N ASN A 467 -17.22 3.50 -3.68
CA ASN A 467 -15.99 3.18 -4.41
C ASN A 467 -16.21 2.22 -5.60
N PHE A 468 -17.46 1.88 -5.90
CA PHE A 468 -17.83 0.94 -6.95
C PHE A 468 -18.96 1.60 -7.73
N ASN A 469 -18.65 2.15 -8.92
CA ASN A 469 -19.56 2.57 -10.02
C ASN A 469 -19.27 4.00 -10.55
N LEU A 470 -19.62 4.47 -11.75
CA LEU A 470 -20.02 3.98 -13.09
C LEU A 470 -19.99 5.21 -14.03
N GLN A 471 -19.62 5.08 -15.31
CA GLN A 471 -19.84 6.16 -16.29
C GLN A 471 -21.31 6.18 -16.75
N GLY A 472 -21.94 7.35 -16.65
CA GLY A 472 -23.25 7.65 -17.23
C GLY A 472 -23.69 9.06 -16.83
N GLU A 473 -24.07 9.88 -17.81
CA GLU A 473 -24.52 11.27 -17.64
C GLU A 473 -25.68 11.45 -16.64
N PRO A 474 -25.89 12.66 -16.07
CA PRO A 474 -26.92 12.91 -15.08
C PRO A 474 -28.33 13.07 -15.71
N LEU A 475 -29.36 12.49 -15.09
CA LEU A 475 -30.79 12.79 -15.36
C LEU A 475 -31.65 12.45 -14.10
N PRO A 476 -32.88 13.01 -13.96
CA PRO A 476 -33.39 13.75 -12.80
C PRO A 476 -34.18 12.87 -11.79
N PRO A 477 -34.61 13.42 -10.64
CA PRO A 477 -35.15 12.63 -9.54
C PRO A 477 -36.65 12.35 -9.74
N ASP A 478 -37.08 11.13 -9.43
CA ASP A 478 -38.43 10.88 -8.92
C ASP A 478 -38.37 9.81 -7.84
N ASP A 479 -38.80 10.21 -6.64
CA ASP A 479 -38.92 9.40 -5.44
C ASP A 479 -40.31 8.74 -5.39
N LEU A 480 -40.36 7.48 -4.92
CA LEU A 480 -41.40 6.85 -4.07
C LEU A 480 -41.63 5.37 -4.44
N GLU A 481 -40.83 4.43 -3.90
CA GLU A 481 -41.27 3.03 -3.62
C GLU A 481 -40.23 2.18 -2.83
N VAL A 482 -39.53 2.77 -1.86
CA VAL A 482 -38.32 2.13 -1.25
C VAL A 482 -38.62 1.12 -0.12
N ALA A 483 -39.84 1.07 0.43
CA ALA A 483 -40.07 0.33 1.68
C ALA A 483 -40.48 -1.16 1.52
N GLN A 484 -41.09 -1.55 0.39
CA GLN A 484 -41.60 -2.92 0.20
C GLN A 484 -40.58 -3.83 -0.50
N ALA A 485 -39.72 -3.26 -1.36
CA ALA A 485 -38.63 -3.96 -2.03
C ALA A 485 -37.59 -4.55 -1.05
N GLY A 486 -37.39 -3.96 0.13
CA GLY A 486 -36.33 -4.36 1.07
C GLY A 486 -36.49 -5.73 1.73
N ARG A 487 -37.69 -6.32 1.78
CA ARG A 487 -37.92 -7.63 2.44
C ARG A 487 -37.76 -8.81 1.49
N ASP A 488 -38.22 -8.68 0.24
CA ASP A 488 -38.01 -9.68 -0.80
C ASP A 488 -36.53 -9.68 -1.29
N LEU A 489 -35.88 -8.50 -1.27
CA LEU A 489 -34.46 -8.28 -1.57
C LEU A 489 -33.51 -9.04 -0.64
N ASN A 490 -33.79 -9.12 0.67
CA ASN A 490 -32.95 -9.87 1.60
C ASN A 490 -32.99 -11.38 1.34
N GLN A 491 -34.08 -11.91 0.76
CA GLN A 491 -34.16 -13.33 0.40
C GLN A 491 -33.45 -13.62 -0.92
N GLU A 492 -33.51 -12.70 -1.90
CA GLU A 492 -32.81 -12.84 -3.18
C GLU A 492 -31.30 -12.63 -3.07
N VAL A 493 -30.85 -11.65 -2.25
CA VAL A 493 -29.42 -11.46 -1.94
C VAL A 493 -28.86 -12.70 -1.26
N ASN A 494 -29.57 -13.28 -0.29
CA ASN A 494 -29.12 -14.52 0.34
C ASN A 494 -29.06 -15.71 -0.63
N ARG A 495 -29.98 -15.80 -1.61
CA ARG A 495 -29.94 -16.83 -2.66
C ARG A 495 -28.77 -16.63 -3.64
N LEU A 496 -28.51 -15.40 -4.07
CA LEU A 496 -27.38 -15.07 -4.95
C LEU A 496 -26.04 -15.29 -4.24
N MET A 497 -25.96 -14.93 -2.95
CA MET A 497 -24.76 -15.14 -2.12
C MET A 497 -24.49 -16.63 -1.88
N VAL A 498 -25.53 -17.46 -1.76
CA VAL A 498 -25.39 -18.93 -1.70
C VAL A 498 -24.92 -19.47 -3.05
N ALA A 499 -25.46 -18.99 -4.17
CA ALA A 499 -25.03 -19.40 -5.51
C ALA A 499 -23.58 -18.99 -5.84
N MET A 500 -23.15 -17.79 -5.43
CA MET A 500 -21.76 -17.34 -5.57
C MET A 500 -20.80 -18.12 -4.68
N ARG A 501 -21.20 -18.45 -3.44
CA ARG A 501 -20.42 -19.29 -2.52
C ARG A 501 -20.25 -20.70 -3.08
N ASP A 502 -21.29 -21.30 -3.63
CA ASP A 502 -21.22 -22.61 -4.29
C ASP A 502 -20.39 -22.54 -5.58
N MET A 503 -20.47 -21.47 -6.36
CA MET A 503 -19.70 -21.31 -7.59
C MET A 503 -18.21 -21.10 -7.31
N LEU A 504 -17.85 -20.28 -6.32
CA LEU A 504 -16.47 -20.03 -5.91
C LEU A 504 -15.86 -21.23 -5.18
N ALA A 505 -16.63 -21.95 -4.35
CA ALA A 505 -16.19 -23.18 -3.70
C ALA A 505 -16.04 -24.36 -4.68
N ASN A 506 -16.82 -24.36 -5.77
CA ASN A 506 -16.73 -25.35 -6.85
C ASN A 506 -15.84 -24.91 -8.02
N ILE A 507 -14.98 -23.89 -7.87
CA ILE A 507 -13.84 -23.68 -8.78
C ILE A 507 -12.83 -24.81 -8.54
N GLN A 508 -13.18 -26.02 -8.96
CA GLN A 508 -12.22 -27.03 -9.33
C GLN A 508 -11.88 -26.76 -10.79
N PHE A 509 -10.65 -26.34 -11.05
CA PHE A 509 -10.12 -26.26 -12.41
C PHE A 509 -10.16 -27.67 -13.00
N GLN A 510 -11.21 -28.00 -13.76
CA GLN A 510 -11.22 -29.23 -14.54
C GLN A 510 -10.15 -29.09 -15.62
N GLU A 511 -9.12 -29.93 -15.53
CA GLU A 511 -8.12 -30.06 -16.58
C GLU A 511 -8.85 -30.51 -17.87
N PRO A 512 -8.62 -29.85 -19.02
CA PRO A 512 -9.09 -30.40 -20.28
C PRO A 512 -8.42 -31.78 -20.49
N PRO A 513 -9.13 -32.77 -21.04
CA PRO A 513 -8.59 -34.09 -21.26
C PRO A 513 -7.35 -34.02 -22.16
N ARG A 514 -6.30 -34.74 -21.77
CA ARG A 514 -5.05 -34.94 -22.54
C ARG A 514 -5.40 -35.39 -23.96
N GLU A 515 -4.99 -34.61 -24.97
CA GLU A 515 -4.64 -35.17 -26.26
C GLU A 515 -3.21 -35.71 -26.13
N ASP A 516 -3.09 -36.96 -25.68
CA ASP A 516 -1.84 -37.71 -25.79
C ASP A 516 -1.63 -38.01 -27.28
N ASN A 517 -0.98 -37.10 -28.00
CA ASN A 517 -0.46 -37.37 -29.34
C ASN A 517 0.90 -38.07 -29.17
N PRO A 518 1.05 -39.37 -29.50
CA PRO A 518 2.28 -40.11 -29.19
C PRO A 518 3.47 -39.81 -30.11
N ASP A 519 3.31 -38.95 -31.12
CA ASP A 519 4.33 -38.76 -32.15
C ASP A 519 4.74 -37.29 -32.26
N ARG A 520 5.74 -36.88 -31.49
CA ARG A 520 6.65 -35.78 -31.88
C ARG A 520 7.98 -35.84 -31.13
N ASP A 521 8.89 -36.59 -31.76
CA ASP A 521 10.35 -36.44 -31.82
C ASP A 521 11.07 -35.94 -30.56
N GLU A 522 11.57 -36.92 -29.80
CA GLU A 522 12.84 -36.79 -29.10
C GLU A 522 13.98 -36.68 -30.13
N GLY A 523 14.49 -35.48 -30.36
CA GLY A 523 15.70 -35.26 -31.14
C GLY A 523 16.10 -33.78 -31.18
N GLU A 524 17.38 -33.52 -30.93
CA GLU A 524 18.06 -32.22 -31.04
C GLU A 524 17.83 -31.19 -29.91
N TRP A 525 18.60 -31.37 -28.83
CA TRP A 525 19.30 -30.24 -28.20
C TRP A 525 20.70 -30.71 -27.78
N ASP A 526 21.70 -30.39 -28.61
CA ASP A 526 23.08 -30.11 -28.18
C ASP A 526 23.30 -28.59 -28.29
#